data_AF-A0A936WP93-F1
#
_entry.id   AF-A0A936WP93-F1
#
_cell.length_a   1.000
_cell.length_b   1.000
_cell.length_c   1.000
_cell.angle_alpha   90.00
_cell.angle_beta   90.00
_cell.angle_gamma   90.00
#
_symmetry.space_group_name_H-M   'P 1'
#
loop_
_entity.id
_entity.type
_entity.pdbx_description
1 polymer ?
#
loop_
_entity_poly.entity_id
_entity_poly.type
_entity_poly.pdbx_seq_one_letter_code
_entity_poly.pdbx_strand_id
1 'polypeptide(L)'
;MSKRGFLILLPLSFWACGSPERPTATVTTDPLGKYRTLIGEWVDSTSSPHYTSYERWTAEGDTAMQGFGHVIANGDTVFIEDLRLSMVNDRVVYSARVGTQNNGNWVPFTAETTGADTLMFENSEHDFPQCITYIRDRTGTWNVRVTGTELGKDRSEEFTFRPR
;
A
#
# COMPACT_ATOMS: atom_id res chain seq x y z
N MET A 1 -19.66 -24.62 85.70
CA MET A 1 -19.60 -23.14 85.62
C MET A 1 -18.31 -22.73 84.90
N SER A 2 -18.44 -21.76 83.99
CA SER A 2 -17.41 -21.02 83.21
C SER A 2 -16.46 -21.82 82.29
N LYS A 3 -16.69 -21.93 80.97
CA LYS A 3 -16.50 -20.94 79.87
C LYS A 3 -15.03 -20.53 79.70
N ARG A 4 -14.29 -21.19 78.79
CA ARG A 4 -14.19 -21.02 77.32
C ARG A 4 -13.19 -19.91 76.95
N GLY A 5 -12.16 -20.32 76.22
CA GLY A 5 -10.98 -19.54 75.90
C GLY A 5 -11.18 -18.45 74.85
N PHE A 6 -10.08 -17.75 74.58
CA PHE A 6 -9.99 -16.77 73.53
C PHE A 6 -8.63 -16.93 72.85
N LEU A 7 -8.65 -17.57 71.67
CA LEU A 7 -7.56 -17.50 70.69
C LEU A 7 -7.62 -16.12 70.04
N ILE A 8 -6.52 -15.38 70.09
CA ILE A 8 -6.38 -14.10 69.41
C ILE A 8 -6.14 -14.38 67.92
N LEU A 9 -7.13 -14.07 67.09
CA LEU A 9 -7.03 -14.04 65.63
C LEU A 9 -6.42 -12.70 65.20
N LEU A 10 -5.29 -12.75 64.50
CA LEU A 10 -4.72 -11.61 63.78
C LEU A 10 -5.64 -11.23 62.59
N PRO A 11 -5.86 -9.92 62.32
CA PRO A 11 -6.59 -9.49 61.14
C PRO A 11 -5.73 -9.66 59.89
N LEU A 12 -6.20 -10.49 58.95
CA LEU A 12 -5.68 -10.58 57.60
C LEU A 12 -6.17 -9.35 56.82
N SER A 13 -5.31 -8.34 56.68
CA SER A 13 -5.58 -7.20 55.80
C SER A 13 -5.55 -7.66 54.34
N PHE A 14 -6.74 -7.84 53.76
CA PHE A 14 -6.93 -7.98 52.32
C PHE A 14 -6.59 -6.65 51.64
N TRP A 15 -5.35 -6.50 51.17
CA TRP A 15 -5.06 -5.58 50.09
C TRP A 15 -5.66 -6.17 48.80
N ALA A 16 -6.90 -5.81 48.52
CA ALA A 16 -7.47 -5.99 47.19
C ALA A 16 -6.75 -5.02 46.25
N CYS A 17 -5.65 -5.48 45.65
CA CYS A 17 -5.01 -4.78 44.56
C CYS A 17 -5.93 -4.89 43.33
N GLY A 18 -6.86 -3.94 43.19
CA GLY A 18 -7.53 -3.70 41.93
C GLY A 18 -6.50 -3.16 40.95
N SER A 19 -5.85 -4.04 40.19
CA SER A 19 -5.07 -3.62 39.04
C SER A 19 -6.01 -2.92 38.06
N PRO A 20 -5.71 -1.70 37.61
CA PRO A 20 -6.49 -1.09 36.54
C PRO A 20 -6.38 -1.98 35.31
N GLU A 21 -7.52 -2.49 34.82
CA GLU A 21 -7.59 -3.15 33.52
C GLU A 21 -7.08 -2.15 32.49
N ARG A 22 -5.90 -2.46 31.94
CA ARG A 22 -5.30 -1.69 30.86
C ARG A 22 -6.29 -1.76 29.69
N PRO A 23 -6.75 -0.63 29.13
CA PRO A 23 -7.61 -0.66 27.97
C PRO A 23 -6.94 -1.51 26.90
N THR A 24 -7.61 -2.57 26.45
CA THR A 24 -7.16 -3.39 25.33
C THR A 24 -7.04 -2.45 24.14
N ALA A 25 -5.82 -2.10 23.77
CA ALA A 25 -5.56 -1.31 22.57
C ALA A 25 -6.24 -2.05 21.41
N THR A 26 -7.26 -1.44 20.82
CA THR A 26 -7.80 -1.89 19.55
C THR A 26 -6.63 -1.88 18.58
N VAL A 27 -6.20 -3.06 18.13
CA VAL A 27 -5.24 -3.19 17.05
C VAL A 27 -5.94 -2.63 15.82
N THR A 28 -5.75 -1.34 15.55
CA THR A 28 -6.17 -0.71 14.30
C THR A 28 -5.28 -1.31 13.22
N THR A 29 -5.79 -2.32 12.51
CA THR A 29 -5.10 -2.87 11.35
C THR A 29 -4.98 -1.75 10.31
N ASP A 30 -3.75 -1.37 9.99
CA ASP A 30 -3.46 -0.41 8.92
C ASP A 30 -4.06 -0.91 7.60
N PRO A 31 -5.07 -0.21 7.04
CA PRO A 31 -5.75 -0.69 5.84
C PRO A 31 -4.84 -0.68 4.60
N LEU A 32 -3.72 0.06 4.64
CA LEU A 32 -2.71 0.08 3.59
C LEU A 32 -1.52 -0.84 3.87
N GLY A 33 -1.55 -1.65 4.94
CA GLY A 33 -0.37 -2.34 5.48
C GLY A 33 0.50 -3.05 4.45
N LYS A 34 -0.08 -3.89 3.57
CA LYS A 34 0.70 -4.56 2.51
C LYS A 34 1.14 -3.61 1.40
N TYR A 35 0.37 -2.57 1.08
CA TYR A 35 0.67 -1.62 0.02
C TYR A 35 1.82 -0.68 0.40
N ARG A 36 2.04 -0.46 1.71
CA ARG A 36 3.17 0.32 2.21
C ARG A 36 4.54 -0.24 1.83
N THR A 37 4.62 -1.47 1.34
CA THR A 37 5.87 -2.00 0.77
C THR A 37 6.31 -1.32 -0.54
N LEU A 38 5.43 -0.52 -1.16
CA LEU A 38 5.79 0.34 -2.29
C LEU A 38 6.57 1.59 -1.86
N ILE A 39 6.50 2.01 -0.59
CA ILE A 39 7.21 3.20 -0.09
C ILE A 39 8.71 3.04 -0.37
N GLY A 40 9.28 4.03 -1.06
CA GLY A 40 10.65 3.99 -1.53
C GLY A 40 10.81 4.71 -2.87
N GLU A 41 12.03 4.65 -3.39
CA GLU A 41 12.39 5.11 -4.73
C GLU A 41 12.80 3.91 -5.57
N TRP A 42 12.31 3.90 -6.81
CA TRP A 42 12.41 2.77 -7.71
C TRP A 42 12.89 3.23 -9.07
N VAL A 43 13.68 2.37 -9.71
CA VAL A 43 14.21 2.60 -11.06
C VAL A 43 14.12 1.33 -11.90
N ASP A 44 13.72 1.50 -13.15
CA ASP A 44 13.87 0.50 -14.20
C ASP A 44 14.65 1.08 -15.37
N SER A 45 15.89 0.60 -15.51
CA SER A 45 16.80 0.91 -16.62
C SER A 45 17.05 -0.31 -17.50
N THR A 46 16.21 -1.35 -17.38
CA THR A 46 16.47 -2.68 -17.96
C THR A 46 15.39 -3.17 -18.92
N SER A 47 14.14 -2.75 -18.76
CA SER A 47 13.06 -3.16 -19.68
C SER A 47 13.13 -2.47 -21.05
N SER A 48 13.88 -1.37 -21.18
CA SER A 48 14.07 -0.65 -22.44
C SER A 48 15.50 -0.12 -22.56
N PRO A 49 16.13 -0.23 -23.76
CA PRO A 49 17.42 0.42 -24.01
C PRO A 49 17.29 1.92 -24.32
N HIS A 50 16.06 2.44 -24.49
CA HIS A 50 15.81 3.80 -24.97
C HIS A 50 15.44 4.80 -23.88
N TYR A 51 14.98 4.31 -22.73
CA TYR A 51 14.51 5.14 -21.64
C TYR A 51 14.77 4.48 -20.28
N THR A 52 14.70 5.29 -19.24
CA THR A 52 14.72 4.83 -17.85
C THR A 52 13.46 5.35 -17.15
N SER A 53 12.74 4.44 -16.49
CA SER A 53 11.55 4.77 -15.72
C SER A 53 11.90 4.87 -14.24
N TYR A 54 11.26 5.82 -13.56
CA TYR A 54 11.42 6.05 -12.13
C TYR A 54 10.07 6.18 -11.47
N GLU A 55 9.96 5.66 -10.25
CA GLU A 55 8.75 5.73 -9.44
C GLU A 55 9.16 5.99 -7.99
N ARG A 56 8.43 6.85 -7.28
CA ARG A 56 8.66 7.10 -5.86
C ARG A 56 7.34 7.10 -5.13
N TRP A 57 7.28 6.45 -3.97
CA TRP A 57 6.13 6.46 -3.08
C TRP A 57 6.49 6.97 -1.69
N THR A 58 5.58 7.73 -1.11
CA THR A 58 5.67 8.25 0.25
C THR A 58 4.33 8.08 0.96
N ALA A 59 4.36 7.92 2.29
CA ALA A 59 3.14 7.91 3.08
C ALA A 59 2.53 9.32 3.16
N GLU A 60 1.21 9.40 3.06
CA GLU A 60 0.41 10.59 3.33
C GLU A 60 -0.50 10.28 4.51
N GLY A 61 0.07 10.30 5.72
CA GLY A 61 -0.61 9.87 6.94
C GLY A 61 -0.92 8.37 6.97
N ASP A 62 -2.00 8.03 7.69
CA ASP A 62 -2.35 6.63 7.98
C ASP A 62 -3.24 5.99 6.90
N THR A 63 -3.88 6.81 6.06
CA THR A 63 -4.95 6.34 5.15
C THR A 63 -4.64 6.56 3.68
N ALA A 64 -3.48 7.16 3.35
CA ALA A 64 -3.06 7.40 1.99
C ALA A 64 -1.54 7.26 1.78
N MET A 65 -1.17 7.07 0.52
CA MET A 65 0.19 7.17 0.00
C MET A 65 0.16 7.99 -1.29
N GLN A 66 1.17 8.81 -1.50
CA GLN A 66 1.40 9.55 -2.73
C GLN A 66 2.54 8.92 -3.50
N GLY A 67 2.37 8.77 -4.80
CA GLY A 67 3.41 8.34 -5.71
C GLY A 67 3.66 9.35 -6.81
N PHE A 68 4.81 9.24 -7.44
CA PHE A 68 5.22 10.06 -8.58
C PHE A 68 6.05 9.21 -9.53
N GLY A 69 5.61 9.12 -10.78
CA GLY A 69 6.28 8.41 -11.86
C GLY A 69 6.85 9.38 -12.89
N HIS A 70 8.05 9.10 -13.41
CA HIS A 70 8.58 9.82 -14.56
C HIS A 70 9.49 8.95 -15.43
N VAL A 71 9.56 9.27 -16.72
CA VAL A 71 10.41 8.58 -17.69
C VAL A 71 11.40 9.56 -18.29
N ILE A 72 12.68 9.18 -18.30
CA ILE A 72 13.76 9.93 -18.96
C ILE A 72 14.14 9.21 -20.25
N ALA A 73 14.13 9.92 -21.36
CA ALA A 73 14.66 9.46 -22.64
C ALA A 73 15.58 10.54 -23.23
N ASN A 74 16.74 10.15 -23.76
CA ASN A 74 17.74 11.07 -24.32
C ASN A 74 18.13 12.25 -23.40
N GLY A 75 18.13 12.01 -22.08
CA GLY A 75 18.49 13.02 -21.07
C GLY A 75 17.39 14.03 -20.73
N ASP A 76 16.19 13.89 -21.27
CA ASP A 76 15.04 14.76 -20.97
C ASP A 76 13.85 13.95 -20.43
N THR A 77 12.99 14.60 -19.66
CA THR A 77 11.77 14.00 -19.13
C THR A 77 10.70 13.97 -20.21
N VAL A 78 10.26 12.77 -20.60
CA VAL A 78 9.28 12.58 -21.68
C VAL A 78 7.90 12.17 -21.17
N PHE A 79 7.79 11.77 -19.90
CA PHE A 79 6.54 11.39 -19.26
C PHE A 79 6.61 11.68 -17.77
N ILE A 80 5.48 12.14 -17.21
CA ILE A 80 5.28 12.36 -15.78
C ILE A 80 3.86 11.96 -15.42
N GLU A 81 3.71 11.30 -14.27
CA GLU A 81 2.42 11.02 -13.66
C GLU A 81 2.44 11.25 -12.15
N ASP A 82 1.29 11.68 -11.62
CA ASP A 82 1.01 11.63 -10.19
C ASP A 82 0.25 10.34 -9.88
N LEU A 83 0.60 9.71 -8.77
CA LEU A 83 -0.01 8.47 -8.31
C LEU A 83 -0.56 8.65 -6.89
N ARG A 84 -1.60 7.90 -6.55
CA ARG A 84 -2.16 7.88 -5.21
C ARG A 84 -2.69 6.50 -4.86
N LEU A 85 -2.45 6.06 -3.64
CA LEU A 85 -3.12 4.91 -3.02
C LEU A 85 -3.90 5.41 -1.82
N SER A 86 -5.20 5.12 -1.73
CA SER A 86 -6.03 5.58 -0.62
C SER A 86 -7.23 4.69 -0.36
N MET A 87 -7.82 4.80 0.82
CA MET A 87 -9.09 4.17 1.15
C MET A 87 -10.27 4.98 0.62
N VAL A 88 -11.10 4.35 -0.21
CA VAL A 88 -12.35 4.90 -0.74
C VAL A 88 -13.45 3.86 -0.57
N ASN A 89 -14.51 4.18 0.20
CA ASN A 89 -15.63 3.27 0.47
C ASN A 89 -15.18 1.86 0.90
N ASP A 90 -14.27 1.80 1.90
CA ASP A 90 -13.69 0.58 2.45
C ASP A 90 -12.88 -0.29 1.46
N ARG A 91 -12.47 0.29 0.32
CA ARG A 91 -11.59 -0.35 -0.66
C ARG A 91 -10.31 0.46 -0.84
N VAL A 92 -9.20 -0.24 -1.05
CA VAL A 92 -7.97 0.41 -1.50
C VAL A 92 -8.11 0.74 -2.98
N VAL A 93 -7.87 1.99 -3.34
CA VAL A 93 -7.92 2.49 -4.71
C VAL A 93 -6.57 3.08 -5.06
N TYR A 94 -5.99 2.57 -6.15
CA TYR A 94 -4.86 3.15 -6.85
C TYR A 94 -5.39 4.15 -7.87
N SER A 95 -4.86 5.36 -7.91
CA SER A 95 -5.25 6.37 -8.88
C SER A 95 -4.03 6.92 -9.58
N ALA A 96 -4.08 7.01 -10.91
CA ALA A 96 -3.05 7.64 -11.74
C ALA A 96 -3.58 8.91 -12.38
N ARG A 97 -2.71 9.90 -12.58
CA ARG A 97 -3.03 11.14 -13.29
C ARG A 97 -1.83 11.60 -14.12
N VAL A 98 -2.05 11.68 -15.43
CA VAL A 98 -1.13 12.34 -16.37
C VAL A 98 -1.75 13.68 -16.76
N GLY A 99 -1.08 14.79 -16.47
CA GLY A 99 -1.66 16.13 -16.61
C GLY A 99 -2.16 16.47 -18.03
N THR A 100 -1.57 15.86 -19.05
CA THR A 100 -1.91 16.07 -20.48
C THR A 100 -2.94 15.07 -21.02
N GLN A 101 -3.39 14.09 -20.22
CA GLN A 101 -4.34 13.05 -20.62
C GLN A 101 -5.59 13.11 -19.75
N ASN A 102 -6.70 12.53 -20.23
CA ASN A 102 -7.97 12.45 -19.50
C ASN A 102 -8.42 13.78 -18.85
N ASN A 103 -8.18 14.90 -19.54
CA ASN A 103 -8.45 16.26 -19.05
C ASN A 103 -7.78 16.58 -17.69
N GLY A 104 -6.68 15.90 -17.36
CA GLY A 104 -6.00 16.02 -16.07
C GLY A 104 -6.75 15.38 -14.90
N ASN A 105 -7.73 14.51 -15.16
CA ASN A 105 -8.47 13.80 -14.12
C ASN A 105 -7.75 12.52 -13.67
N TRP A 106 -7.98 12.15 -12.41
CA TRP A 106 -7.51 10.89 -11.85
C TRP A 106 -8.29 9.70 -12.46
N VAL A 107 -7.57 8.66 -12.83
CA VAL A 107 -8.12 7.37 -13.26
C VAL A 107 -7.97 6.38 -12.10
N PRO A 108 -9.08 5.94 -11.46
CA PRO A 108 -9.04 5.00 -10.35
C PRO A 108 -8.98 3.55 -10.82
N PHE A 109 -8.31 2.71 -10.03
CA PHE A 109 -8.18 1.26 -10.16
C PHE A 109 -8.42 0.64 -8.78
N THR A 110 -9.39 -0.25 -8.68
CA THR A 110 -9.75 -0.89 -7.40
C THR A 110 -8.77 -2.02 -7.11
N ALA A 111 -8.28 -2.10 -5.87
CA ALA A 111 -7.39 -3.17 -5.50
C ALA A 111 -8.12 -4.51 -5.39
N GLU A 112 -7.46 -5.55 -5.89
CA GLU A 112 -7.94 -6.92 -5.83
C GLU A 112 -7.34 -7.71 -4.67
N THR A 113 -8.01 -8.80 -4.30
CA THR A 113 -7.51 -9.70 -3.26
C THR A 113 -6.41 -10.60 -3.80
N THR A 114 -5.21 -10.45 -3.25
CA THR A 114 -3.99 -11.11 -3.72
C THR A 114 -3.14 -11.62 -2.54
N GLY A 115 -2.14 -12.45 -2.83
CA GLY A 115 -1.12 -12.86 -1.87
C GLY A 115 -0.23 -11.71 -1.39
N ALA A 116 0.62 -11.98 -0.40
CA ALA A 116 1.45 -10.96 0.26
C ALA A 116 2.44 -10.25 -0.69
N ASP A 117 2.98 -10.98 -1.67
CA ASP A 117 3.98 -10.48 -2.61
C ASP A 117 3.36 -9.93 -3.91
N THR A 118 2.04 -9.76 -3.98
CA THR A 118 1.37 -9.30 -5.18
C THR A 118 0.40 -8.17 -4.83
N LEU A 119 0.44 -7.07 -5.59
CA LEU A 119 -0.54 -5.99 -5.54
C LEU A 119 -1.16 -5.92 -6.94
N MET A 120 -2.48 -5.95 -7.03
CA MET A 120 -3.20 -5.90 -8.31
C MET A 120 -4.31 -4.87 -8.19
N PHE A 121 -4.41 -4.01 -9.21
CA PHE A 121 -5.40 -2.95 -9.28
C PHE A 121 -6.08 -2.98 -10.64
N GLU A 122 -7.42 -2.93 -10.66
CA GLU A 122 -8.22 -3.12 -11.87
C GLU A 122 -9.22 -1.99 -12.09
N ASN A 123 -9.37 -1.61 -13.36
CA ASN A 123 -10.45 -0.81 -13.91
C ASN A 123 -10.74 -1.32 -15.33
N SER A 124 -11.61 -2.33 -15.43
CA SER A 124 -11.96 -2.98 -16.70
C SER A 124 -12.75 -2.08 -17.67
N GLU A 125 -13.30 -0.96 -17.20
CA GLU A 125 -14.01 0.01 -18.03
C GLU A 125 -13.08 1.03 -18.70
N HIS A 126 -11.81 1.11 -18.27
CA HIS A 126 -10.81 1.96 -18.92
C HIS A 126 -10.29 1.31 -20.22
N ASP A 127 -9.73 2.10 -21.15
CA ASP A 127 -9.17 1.56 -22.39
C ASP A 127 -7.80 0.90 -22.12
N PHE A 128 -6.77 1.71 -21.86
CA PHE A 128 -5.47 1.27 -21.41
C PHE A 128 -4.89 2.28 -20.41
N PRO A 129 -4.41 1.84 -19.23
CA PRO A 129 -4.41 0.45 -18.76
C PRO A 129 -5.74 0.03 -18.17
N GLN A 130 -5.96 -1.28 -18.04
CA GLN A 130 -7.10 -1.87 -17.33
C GLN A 130 -6.68 -2.60 -16.06
N CYS A 131 -5.47 -3.17 -16.03
CA CYS A 131 -4.92 -3.83 -14.86
C CYS A 131 -3.46 -3.44 -14.66
N ILE A 132 -3.10 -3.17 -13.41
CA ILE A 132 -1.75 -2.87 -12.96
C ILE A 132 -1.39 -3.88 -11.88
N THR A 133 -0.38 -4.70 -12.14
CA THR A 133 0.05 -5.77 -11.22
C THR A 133 1.50 -5.57 -10.85
N TYR A 134 1.79 -5.49 -9.55
CA TYR A 134 3.13 -5.49 -8.96
C TYR A 134 3.39 -6.86 -8.32
N ILE A 135 4.47 -7.53 -8.70
CA ILE A 135 4.92 -8.79 -8.09
C ILE A 135 6.30 -8.59 -7.48
N ARG A 136 6.40 -8.74 -6.16
CA ARG A 136 7.65 -8.61 -5.43
C ARG A 136 8.44 -9.91 -5.53
N ASP A 137 9.70 -9.82 -5.91
CA ASP A 137 10.61 -10.94 -5.81
C ASP A 137 11.40 -10.95 -4.49
N ARG A 138 12.19 -12.01 -4.29
CA ARG A 138 13.01 -12.20 -3.08
C ARG A 138 14.15 -11.21 -2.92
N THR A 139 14.50 -10.49 -3.99
CA THR A 139 15.53 -9.44 -3.97
C THR A 139 14.95 -8.08 -3.57
N GLY A 140 13.62 -7.99 -3.43
CA GLY A 140 12.91 -6.76 -3.16
C GLY A 140 12.57 -5.95 -4.41
N THR A 141 12.80 -6.51 -5.61
CA THR A 141 12.46 -5.91 -6.89
C THR A 141 10.95 -6.07 -7.16
N TRP A 142 10.35 -5.05 -7.75
CA TRP A 142 8.98 -5.10 -8.26
C TRP A 142 8.99 -5.39 -9.76
N ASN A 143 8.42 -6.54 -10.13
CA ASN A 143 8.09 -6.84 -11.52
C ASN A 143 6.67 -6.36 -11.75
N VAL A 144 6.53 -5.30 -12.54
CA VAL A 144 5.25 -4.65 -12.79
C VAL A 144 4.76 -5.01 -14.18
N ARG A 145 3.50 -5.39 -14.29
CA ARG A 145 2.83 -5.59 -15.57
C ARG A 145 1.59 -4.69 -15.64
N VAL A 146 1.51 -3.95 -16.72
CA VAL A 146 0.39 -3.05 -17.03
C VAL A 146 -0.29 -3.60 -18.27
N THR A 147 -1.53 -4.07 -18.15
CA THR A 147 -2.27 -4.71 -19.24
C THR A 147 -3.60 -4.03 -19.51
N GLY A 148 -4.10 -4.17 -20.74
CA GLY A 148 -5.44 -3.76 -21.12
C GLY A 148 -5.61 -3.83 -22.63
N THR A 149 -6.53 -3.02 -23.16
CA THR A 149 -6.80 -2.98 -24.60
C THR A 149 -6.71 -1.57 -25.15
N GLU A 150 -5.94 -1.35 -26.20
CA GLU A 150 -5.88 -0.06 -26.88
C GLU A 150 -6.39 -0.22 -28.32
N LEU A 151 -7.40 0.58 -28.69
CA LEU A 151 -8.05 0.50 -30.01
C LEU A 151 -8.52 -0.93 -30.37
N GLY A 152 -9.03 -1.66 -29.37
CA GLY A 152 -9.55 -3.03 -29.53
C GLY A 152 -8.49 -4.11 -29.68
N LYS A 153 -7.21 -3.81 -29.38
CA LYS A 153 -6.11 -4.77 -29.38
C LYS A 153 -5.49 -4.88 -27.99
N ASP A 154 -5.12 -6.09 -27.59
CA ASP A 154 -4.40 -6.30 -26.34
C ASP A 154 -3.07 -5.54 -26.34
N ARG A 155 -2.78 -4.87 -25.24
CA ARG A 155 -1.52 -4.17 -24.97
C ARG A 155 -1.01 -4.57 -23.59
N SER A 156 0.31 -4.71 -23.49
CA SER A 156 1.00 -4.94 -22.22
C SER A 156 2.29 -4.12 -22.18
N GLU A 157 2.61 -3.60 -21.00
CA GLU A 157 3.91 -3.04 -20.66
C GLU A 157 4.45 -3.74 -19.41
N GLU A 158 5.77 -3.89 -19.35
CA GLU A 158 6.46 -4.55 -18.24
C GLU A 158 7.61 -3.69 -17.74
N PHE A 159 7.72 -3.58 -16.42
CA PHE A 159 8.80 -2.85 -15.74
C PHE A 159 9.47 -3.73 -14.68
N THR A 160 10.78 -3.59 -14.55
CA THR A 160 11.56 -4.24 -13.48
C THR A 160 12.14 -3.19 -12.55
N PHE A 161 11.30 -2.73 -11.61
CA PHE A 161 11.62 -1.67 -10.67
C PHE A 161 12.48 -2.18 -9.52
N ARG A 162 13.74 -1.75 -9.50
CA ARG A 162 14.70 -2.03 -8.42
C ARG A 162 14.78 -0.83 -7.48
N PRO A 163 15.07 -1.04 -6.18
CA PRO A 163 15.35 0.06 -5.27
C PRO A 163 16.46 0.97 -5.81
N ARG A 164 16.25 2.28 -5.75
CA ARG A 164 17.21 3.32 -6.15
C ARG A 164 18.10 3.77 -4.99
#